data_AF-A0AA43W430-F1
#
_entry.id   AF-A0AA43W430-F1
#
_cell.length_a   1.000
_cell.length_b   1.000
_cell.length_c   1.000
_cell.angle_alpha   90.00
_cell.angle_beta   90.00
_cell.angle_gamma   90.00
#
_symmetry.space_group_name_H-M   'P 1'
#
loop_
_entity.id
_entity.type
_entity.pdbx_description
1 polymer ?
#
loop_
_entity_poly.entity_id
_entity_poly.type
_entity_poly.pdbx_seq_one_letter_code
_entity_poly.pdbx_strand_id
1 'polypeptide(L)'
;MTEDDQRTVLDNHYEGCLDFRKKQGKDEITAMGPALRELKNVTTNPLSPHGEPLDPAIIAETAGKYRERLNEAMAATFDPDDENVRRCDHCGKPMKEGYYLGGEYACCDECALALYNGDKEQMEEDLSHAQEEDGECYWTEWESFYFD
;
A
#
# COMPACT_ATOMS: atom_id res chain seq x y z
N MET A 1 -7.36 -27.81 -5.78
CA MET A 1 -6.08 -27.23 -6.25
C MET A 1 -5.01 -27.47 -5.19
N THR A 2 -3.75 -27.72 -5.57
CA THR A 2 -2.64 -27.87 -4.58
C THR A 2 -2.19 -26.52 -4.04
N GLU A 3 -1.41 -26.48 -2.95
CA GLU A 3 -0.86 -25.21 -2.47
C GLU A 3 0.06 -24.54 -3.51
N ASP A 4 0.87 -25.32 -4.22
CA ASP A 4 1.79 -24.80 -5.25
C ASP A 4 1.05 -24.24 -6.45
N ASP A 5 -0.07 -24.85 -6.83
CA ASP A 5 -0.96 -24.31 -7.86
C ASP A 5 -1.56 -22.97 -7.40
N GLN A 6 -1.96 -22.86 -6.12
CA GLN A 6 -2.48 -21.61 -5.56
C GLN A 6 -1.43 -20.50 -5.57
N ARG A 7 -0.20 -20.79 -5.12
CA ARG A 7 0.93 -19.86 -5.19
C ARG A 7 1.17 -19.41 -6.64
N THR A 8 1.13 -20.34 -7.60
CA THR A 8 1.30 -20.03 -9.02
C THR A 8 0.20 -19.12 -9.56
N VAL A 9 -1.07 -19.36 -9.20
CA VAL A 9 -2.20 -18.48 -9.57
C VAL A 9 -2.02 -17.07 -9.01
N LEU A 10 -1.64 -16.97 -7.74
CA LEU A 10 -1.43 -15.70 -7.05
C LEU A 10 -0.23 -14.93 -7.61
N ASP A 11 0.88 -15.61 -7.88
CA ASP A 11 2.07 -15.04 -8.53
C ASP A 11 1.71 -14.48 -9.93
N ASN A 12 1.01 -15.27 -10.74
CA ASN A 12 0.57 -14.82 -12.06
C ASN A 12 -0.39 -13.63 -11.99
N HIS A 13 -1.28 -13.61 -10.99
CA HIS A 13 -2.20 -12.49 -10.78
C HIS A 13 -1.44 -11.20 -10.41
N TYR A 14 -0.48 -11.28 -9.49
CA TYR A 14 0.34 -10.14 -9.10
C TYR A 14 1.16 -9.61 -10.28
N GLU A 15 1.90 -10.48 -10.98
CA GLU A 15 2.75 -10.07 -12.11
C GLU A 15 1.90 -9.51 -13.27
N GLY A 16 0.72 -10.09 -13.53
CA GLY A 16 -0.22 -9.53 -14.50
C GLY A 16 -0.70 -8.13 -14.13
N CYS A 17 -1.02 -7.90 -12.85
CA CYS A 17 -1.38 -6.60 -12.30
C CYS A 17 -0.23 -5.59 -12.39
N LEU A 18 1.00 -6.03 -12.12
CA LEU A 18 2.20 -5.21 -12.19
C LEU A 18 2.50 -4.80 -13.64
N ASP A 19 2.53 -5.76 -14.56
CA ASP A 19 2.79 -5.53 -15.98
C ASP A 19 1.76 -4.61 -16.64
N PHE A 20 0.48 -4.77 -16.29
CA PHE A 20 -0.58 -3.90 -16.78
C PHE A 20 -0.30 -2.43 -16.43
N ARG A 21 0.17 -2.15 -15.22
CA ARG A 21 0.47 -0.79 -14.74
C ARG A 21 1.77 -0.25 -15.33
N LYS A 22 2.81 -1.09 -15.45
CA LYS A 22 4.06 -0.71 -16.14
C LYS A 22 3.79 -0.32 -17.60
N LYS A 23 2.87 -1.02 -18.29
CA LYS A 23 2.43 -0.66 -19.66
C LYS A 23 1.70 0.68 -19.73
N GLN A 24 1.17 1.21 -18.62
CA GLN A 24 0.61 2.56 -18.53
C GLN A 24 1.68 3.63 -18.23
N GLY A 25 2.96 3.26 -18.17
CA GLY A 25 4.06 4.18 -17.90
C GLY A 25 4.31 4.46 -16.42
N LYS A 26 3.69 3.71 -15.50
CA LYS A 26 4.01 3.79 -14.07
C LYS A 26 5.39 3.15 -13.82
N ASP A 27 6.20 3.79 -12.98
CA ASP A 27 7.47 3.21 -12.51
C ASP A 27 7.21 1.97 -11.63
N GLU A 28 8.28 1.19 -11.39
CA GLU A 28 8.18 -0.10 -10.69
C GLU A 28 7.58 0.04 -9.29
N ILE A 29 8.09 0.94 -8.46
CA ILE A 29 7.61 1.13 -7.07
C ILE A 29 6.14 1.58 -7.10
N THR A 30 5.80 2.53 -7.98
CA THR A 30 4.44 3.04 -8.12
C THR A 30 3.45 1.98 -8.58
N ALA A 31 3.89 1.00 -9.38
CA ALA A 31 3.07 -0.09 -9.88
C ALA A 31 2.91 -1.26 -8.88
N MET A 32 3.95 -1.54 -8.07
CA MET A 32 3.99 -2.65 -7.12
C MET A 32 2.97 -2.53 -5.98
N GLY A 33 2.77 -1.33 -5.43
CA GLY A 33 1.84 -1.09 -4.31
C GLY A 33 0.39 -1.49 -4.64
N PRO A 34 -0.21 -0.92 -5.70
CA PRO A 34 -1.54 -1.31 -6.15
C PRO A 34 -1.66 -2.79 -6.55
N ALA A 35 -0.63 -3.37 -7.19
CA ALA A 35 -0.62 -4.80 -7.52
C ALA A 35 -0.70 -5.69 -6.26
N LEU A 36 -0.01 -5.29 -5.18
CA LEU A 36 -0.09 -5.96 -3.89
C LEU A 36 -1.47 -5.82 -3.24
N ARG A 37 -2.13 -4.67 -3.40
CA ARG A 37 -3.51 -4.46 -2.92
C ARG A 37 -4.50 -5.38 -3.64
N GLU A 38 -4.41 -5.48 -4.96
CA GLU A 38 -5.24 -6.41 -5.75
C GLU A 38 -5.03 -7.85 -5.31
N LEU A 39 -3.77 -8.28 -5.14
CA LEU A 39 -3.42 -9.62 -4.69
C LEU A 39 -4.11 -10.00 -3.37
N LYS A 40 -4.12 -9.10 -2.39
CA LYS A 40 -4.76 -9.32 -1.08
C LYS A 40 -6.28 -9.45 -1.16
N ASN A 41 -6.89 -8.89 -2.19
CA ASN A 41 -8.34 -8.93 -2.40
C ASN A 41 -8.78 -10.18 -3.19
N VAL A 42 -7.85 -10.98 -3.72
CA VAL A 42 -8.18 -12.23 -4.40
C VAL A 42 -8.58 -13.28 -3.36
N THR A 43 -9.85 -13.70 -3.41
CA THR A 43 -10.40 -14.74 -2.52
C THR A 43 -10.73 -16.04 -3.25
N THR A 44 -10.82 -15.99 -4.57
CA THR A 44 -11.13 -17.12 -5.45
C THR A 44 -10.19 -17.12 -6.65
N ASN A 45 -9.87 -18.31 -7.17
CA ASN A 45 -9.07 -18.47 -8.36
C ASN A 45 -9.74 -17.76 -9.57
N PRO A 46 -9.15 -16.68 -10.10
CA PRO A 46 -9.74 -15.92 -11.21
C PRO A 46 -9.74 -16.70 -12.53
N LEU A 47 -8.98 -17.79 -12.63
CA LEU A 47 -8.91 -18.66 -13.80
C LEU A 47 -9.88 -19.86 -13.69
N SER A 48 -10.53 -20.04 -12.55
CA SER A 48 -11.49 -21.14 -12.35
C SER A 48 -12.90 -20.71 -12.76
N PRO A 49 -13.58 -21.44 -13.67
CA PRO A 49 -14.94 -21.12 -14.08
C PRO A 49 -15.97 -21.23 -12.95
N HIS A 50 -15.61 -21.91 -11.85
CA HIS A 50 -16.46 -22.09 -10.67
C HIS A 50 -15.99 -21.30 -9.45
N GLY A 51 -14.93 -20.49 -9.58
CA GLY A 51 -14.41 -19.67 -8.48
C GLY A 51 -13.91 -20.52 -7.31
N GLU A 52 -13.02 -21.47 -7.57
CA GLU A 52 -12.41 -22.28 -6.51
C GLU A 52 -11.74 -21.37 -5.45
N PRO A 53 -12.09 -21.52 -4.15
CA PRO A 53 -11.52 -20.70 -3.10
C PRO A 53 -10.00 -20.83 -3.01
N LEU A 54 -9.33 -19.74 -2.69
CA LEU A 54 -7.91 -19.72 -2.35
C LEU A 54 -7.76 -19.69 -0.82
N ASP A 55 -6.72 -20.35 -0.32
CA ASP A 55 -6.40 -20.40 1.10
C ASP A 55 -5.89 -19.01 1.55
N PRO A 56 -6.54 -18.38 2.55
CA PRO A 56 -6.10 -17.11 3.10
C PRO A 56 -4.66 -17.10 3.60
N ALA A 57 -4.15 -18.23 4.11
CA ALA A 57 -2.76 -18.34 4.56
C ALA A 57 -1.78 -18.24 3.39
N ILE A 58 -2.11 -18.86 2.26
CA ILE A 58 -1.29 -18.81 1.03
C ILE A 58 -1.36 -17.42 0.39
N ILE A 59 -2.52 -16.76 0.43
CA ILE A 59 -2.66 -15.36 0.00
C ILE A 59 -1.76 -14.46 0.85
N ALA A 60 -1.80 -14.60 2.17
CA ALA A 60 -0.98 -13.82 3.09
C ALA A 60 0.53 -14.08 2.90
N GLU A 61 0.94 -15.34 2.75
CA GLU A 61 2.32 -15.74 2.45
C GLU A 61 2.81 -15.09 1.16
N THR A 62 2.04 -15.21 0.08
CA THR A 62 2.38 -14.66 -1.25
C THR A 62 2.43 -13.12 -1.21
N ALA A 63 1.48 -12.48 -0.52
CA ALA A 63 1.49 -11.04 -0.31
C ALA A 63 2.70 -10.58 0.52
N GLY A 64 3.15 -11.38 1.50
CA GLY A 64 4.37 -11.13 2.27
C GLY A 64 5.61 -11.05 1.39
N LYS A 65 5.81 -12.06 0.53
CA LYS A 65 6.89 -12.10 -0.47
C LYS A 65 6.95 -10.82 -1.32
N TYR A 66 5.82 -10.37 -1.87
CA TYR A 66 5.81 -9.17 -2.71
C TYR A 66 5.91 -7.86 -1.91
N ARG A 67 5.46 -7.85 -0.65
CA ARG A 67 5.70 -6.74 0.27
C ARG A 67 7.19 -6.57 0.55
N GLU A 68 7.92 -7.66 0.77
CA GLU A 68 9.38 -7.63 0.97
C GLU A 68 10.08 -7.08 -0.27
N ARG A 69 9.75 -7.59 -1.46
CA ARG A 69 10.28 -7.07 -2.73
C ARG A 69 10.03 -5.58 -2.91
N LEU A 70 8.85 -5.08 -2.52
CA LEU A 70 8.55 -3.64 -2.57
C LEU A 70 9.45 -2.84 -1.61
N ASN A 71 9.60 -3.30 -0.36
CA ASN A 71 10.47 -2.63 0.61
C ASN A 71 11.92 -2.60 0.10
N GLU A 72 12.42 -3.69 -0.50
CA GLU A 72 13.76 -3.76 -1.09
C GLU A 72 13.93 -2.77 -2.25
N ALA A 73 12.96 -2.70 -3.17
CA ALA A 73 12.98 -1.77 -4.29
C ALA A 73 13.00 -0.31 -3.80
N MET A 74 12.22 0.01 -2.78
CA MET A 74 12.21 1.33 -2.15
C MET A 74 13.55 1.65 -1.48
N ALA A 75 14.12 0.72 -0.71
CA ALA A 75 15.41 0.90 -0.05
C ALA A 75 16.57 1.07 -1.05
N ALA A 76 16.48 0.44 -2.23
CA ALA A 76 17.47 0.59 -3.29
C ALA A 76 17.34 1.91 -4.06
N THR A 77 16.16 2.55 -4.02
CA THR A 77 15.85 3.73 -4.83
C THR A 77 15.95 5.03 -4.03
N PHE A 78 15.53 5.03 -2.77
CA PHE A 78 15.50 6.23 -1.93
C PHE A 78 16.62 6.19 -0.89
N ASP A 79 17.47 7.21 -0.88
CA ASP A 79 18.45 7.42 0.18
C ASP A 79 17.70 7.61 1.52
N PRO A 80 17.95 6.78 2.55
CA PRO A 80 17.28 6.88 3.84
C PRO A 80 17.44 8.26 4.50
N ASP A 81 18.51 9.00 4.19
CA ASP A 81 18.82 10.31 4.75
C ASP A 81 18.36 11.47 3.85
N ASP A 82 17.67 11.19 2.73
CA ASP A 82 17.10 12.25 1.89
C ASP A 82 15.86 12.87 2.56
N GLU A 83 16.08 14.05 3.16
CA GLU A 83 15.06 14.86 3.81
C GLU A 83 13.95 15.32 2.85
N ASN A 84 14.19 15.29 1.54
CA ASN A 84 13.17 15.67 0.55
C ASN A 84 12.18 14.53 0.25
N VAL A 85 12.46 13.30 0.70
CA VAL A 85 11.56 12.16 0.55
C VAL A 85 10.55 12.17 1.69
N ARG A 86 9.27 12.32 1.36
CA ARG A 86 8.14 12.15 2.27
C ARG A 86 8.11 10.72 2.81
N ARG A 87 8.16 10.61 4.14
CA ARG A 87 8.21 9.34 4.87
C ARG A 87 7.13 9.31 5.93
N CYS A 88 6.70 8.11 6.28
CA CYS A 88 5.84 7.90 7.42
C CYS A 88 6.61 8.18 8.71
N ASP A 89 6.12 9.07 9.57
CA ASP A 89 6.79 9.44 10.82
C ASP A 89 6.81 8.30 11.85
N HIS A 90 5.90 7.32 11.71
CA HIS A 90 5.88 6.14 12.57
C HIS A 90 6.87 5.05 12.14
N CYS A 91 6.92 4.72 10.84
CA CYS A 91 7.68 3.55 10.35
C CYS A 91 8.86 3.90 9.42
N GLY A 92 9.08 5.16 9.08
CA GLY A 92 10.18 5.67 8.26
C GLY A 92 10.11 5.33 6.76
N LYS A 93 9.08 4.60 6.32
CA LYS A 93 8.95 4.19 4.92
C LYS A 93 8.58 5.36 4.02
N PRO A 94 9.21 5.50 2.84
CA PRO A 94 8.77 6.45 1.82
C PRO A 94 7.29 6.25 1.49
N MET A 95 6.56 7.34 1.28
CA MET A 95 5.13 7.28 0.98
C MET A 95 4.69 8.30 -0.07
N LYS A 96 3.80 7.83 -0.95
CA LYS A 96 3.13 8.63 -1.99
C LYS A 96 1.60 8.63 -1.82
N GLU A 97 1.10 7.99 -0.78
CA GLU A 97 -0.29 8.04 -0.34
C GLU A 97 -0.33 7.82 1.17
N GLY A 98 -1.34 8.36 1.84
CA GLY A 98 -1.49 8.24 3.28
C GLY A 98 -2.15 9.44 3.92
N TYR A 99 -2.01 9.53 5.24
CA TYR A 99 -2.61 10.56 6.07
C TYR A 99 -1.61 11.68 6.33
N TYR A 100 -2.12 12.91 6.33
CA TYR A 100 -1.52 14.07 7.00
C TYR A 100 -2.33 14.34 8.27
N LEU A 101 -1.64 14.48 9.40
CA LEU A 101 -2.22 14.60 10.74
C LEU A 101 -1.64 15.84 11.44
N GLY A 102 -2.00 17.04 10.99
CA GLY A 102 -1.60 18.30 11.66
C GLY A 102 -0.08 18.55 11.73
N GLY A 103 0.70 17.95 10.83
CA GLY A 103 2.16 18.07 10.78
C GLY A 103 2.91 16.74 10.69
N GLU A 104 2.22 15.62 10.94
CA GLU A 104 2.78 14.27 10.83
C GLU A 104 2.19 13.52 9.62
N TYR A 105 2.97 12.60 9.06
CA TYR A 105 2.62 11.76 7.92
C TYR A 105 2.51 10.28 8.34
N ALA A 106 1.43 9.62 7.94
CA ALA A 106 1.24 8.18 8.17
C ALA A 106 0.89 7.42 6.88
N CYS A 107 1.59 6.34 6.60
CA CYS A 107 1.40 5.58 5.36
C CYS A 107 0.16 4.65 5.35
N CYS A 108 -0.49 4.42 6.50
CA CYS A 108 -1.66 3.53 6.62
C CYS A 108 -2.38 3.75 7.95
N ASP A 109 -3.60 3.22 8.09
CA ASP A 109 -4.46 3.34 9.28
C ASP A 109 -3.74 2.95 10.58
N GLU A 110 -2.97 1.85 10.57
CA GLU A 110 -2.21 1.41 11.75
C GLU A 110 -1.15 2.42 12.18
N CYS A 111 -0.46 3.06 11.22
CA CYS A 111 0.52 4.11 11.52
C CYS A 111 -0.17 5.41 11.91
N ALA A 112 -1.32 5.71 11.29
CA ALA A 112 -2.10 6.90 11.59
C ALA A 112 -2.59 6.83 13.03
N LEU A 113 -3.24 5.74 13.43
CA LEU A 113 -3.69 5.52 14.81
C LEU A 113 -2.55 5.49 15.83
N ALA A 114 -1.35 5.07 15.44
CA ALA A 114 -0.20 5.06 16.34
C ALA A 114 0.39 6.47 16.59
N LEU A 115 0.32 7.35 15.59
CA LEU A 115 0.74 8.76 15.70
C LEU A 115 -0.37 9.64 16.29
N TYR A 116 -1.61 9.34 15.94
CA TYR A 116 -2.78 10.09 16.35
C TYR A 116 -2.91 10.03 17.86
N ASN A 117 -2.68 11.17 18.52
CA ASN A 117 -2.73 11.31 19.97
C ASN A 117 -4.20 11.38 20.47
N GLY A 118 -4.99 10.38 20.09
CA GLY A 118 -6.43 10.25 20.31
C GLY A 118 -6.89 8.82 20.01
N ASP A 119 -8.19 8.58 20.00
CA ASP A 119 -8.75 7.29 19.60
C ASP A 119 -9.19 7.27 18.12
N LYS A 120 -9.63 6.09 17.66
CA LYS A 120 -10.08 5.89 16.28
C LYS A 120 -11.32 6.70 15.93
N GLU A 121 -12.24 6.89 16.88
CA GLU A 121 -13.47 7.64 16.62
C GLU A 121 -13.14 9.13 16.41
N GLN A 122 -12.26 9.68 17.24
CA GLN A 122 -11.77 11.04 17.09
C GLN A 122 -11.02 11.25 15.77
N MET A 123 -10.19 10.28 15.35
CA MET A 123 -9.49 10.34 14.06
C MET A 123 -10.47 10.37 12.88
N GLU A 124 -11.52 9.55 12.93
CA GLU A 124 -12.55 9.51 11.90
C GLU A 124 -13.36 10.81 11.83
N GLU A 125 -13.65 11.42 12.99
CA GLU A 125 -14.30 12.73 13.08
C GLU A 125 -13.44 13.81 12.40
N ASP A 126 -12.17 13.96 12.80
CA ASP A 126 -11.28 14.99 12.25
C ASP A 126 -11.04 14.78 10.73
N LEU A 127 -10.91 13.54 10.27
CA LEU A 127 -10.81 13.22 8.85
C LEU A 127 -12.10 13.56 8.07
N SER A 128 -13.26 13.56 8.71
CA SER A 128 -14.52 13.95 8.06
C SER A 128 -14.57 15.46 7.75
N HIS A 129 -13.75 16.26 8.45
CA HIS A 129 -13.59 17.70 8.26
C HIS A 129 -12.45 18.06 7.28
N ALA A 130 -11.87 17.07 6.58
CA ALA A 130 -10.74 17.27 5.65
C ALA A 130 -10.95 18.32 4.54
N GLN A 131 -12.21 18.64 4.20
CA GLN A 131 -12.55 19.63 3.15
C GLN A 131 -12.84 21.02 3.71
N GLU A 132 -12.81 21.19 5.03
CA GLU A 132 -12.99 22.49 5.66
C GLU A 132 -11.75 23.36 5.46
N GLU A 133 -11.92 24.68 5.50
CA GLU A 133 -10.86 25.66 5.23
C GLU A 133 -9.68 25.50 6.21
N ASP A 134 -9.96 24.99 7.41
CA ASP A 134 -9.01 24.73 8.49
C ASP A 134 -8.81 23.22 8.76
N GLY A 135 -9.10 22.34 7.79
CA GLY A 135 -8.94 20.89 7.97
C GLY A 135 -7.47 20.46 8.15
N GLU A 136 -7.09 20.09 9.38
CA GLU A 136 -5.70 19.71 9.73
C GLU A 136 -5.40 18.23 9.49
N CYS A 137 -6.42 17.39 9.32
CA CYS A 137 -6.30 15.95 9.10
C CYS A 137 -6.96 15.53 7.79
N TYR A 138 -6.22 14.85 6.92
CA TYR A 138 -6.78 14.34 5.66
C TYR A 138 -5.99 13.15 5.13
N TRP A 139 -6.65 12.35 4.29
CA TRP A 139 -5.99 11.34 3.45
C TRP A 139 -5.76 11.90 2.05
N THR A 140 -4.62 11.61 1.45
CA THR A 140 -4.31 12.02 0.08
C THR A 140 -3.38 11.03 -0.65
N GLU A 141 -3.38 11.11 -1.97
CA GLU A 141 -2.39 10.50 -2.86
C GLU A 141 -1.53 11.63 -3.44
N TRP A 142 -0.26 11.67 -3.06
CA TRP A 142 0.72 12.59 -3.63
C TRP A 142 1.24 12.07 -4.97
N GLU A 143 1.56 12.99 -5.90
CA GLU A 143 2.09 12.62 -7.21
C GLU A 143 3.52 12.06 -7.13
N SER A 144 4.26 12.44 -6.09
CA SER A 144 5.66 12.11 -5.88
C SER A 144 5.94 11.65 -4.44
N PHE A 145 7.00 10.86 -4.28
CA PHE A 145 7.59 10.59 -2.97
C PHE A 145 8.32 11.81 -2.40
N TYR A 146 8.65 12.79 -3.25
CA TYR A 146 9.26 14.03 -2.79
C TYR A 146 8.20 15.01 -2.28
N PHE A 147 8.59 15.91 -1.39
CA PHE A 147 7.77 17.08 -1.07
C PHE A 147 7.61 17.96 -2.33
N ASP A 148 6.37 18.38 -2.60
CA ASP A 148 6.03 19.34 -3.67
C ASP A 148 6.22 20.79 -3.19
#